data_AF-A0A3B8X2I4-F1
#
_entry.id   AF-A0A3B8X2I4-F1
#
_cell.length_a   1.000
_cell.length_b   1.000
_cell.length_c   1.000
_cell.angle_alpha   90.00
_cell.angle_beta   90.00
_cell.angle_gamma   90.00
#
_symmetry.space_group_name_H-M   'P 1'
#
loop_
_entity.id
_entity.type
_entity.pdbx_description
1 polymer ?
#
loop_
_entity_poly.entity_id
_entity_poly.type
_entity_poly.pdbx_seq_one_letter_code
_entity_poly.pdbx_strand_id
1 'polypeptide(L)'
;MCGGLCPRDSIVVNSRLFRSLGSVSGMTMFSRMLGYLRDVVIAAVFGAGATTDVFFVAFRIPNFLRRLFGEGAFSQAFVPILGDYQQNRPEEVKQLVDHVVGALFLFLVLVTAIAVVIAPLLVLVVAPGFADEPQKHQLASQLLRITFPYLLFISLT
;
A
#
# COMPACT_ATOMS: atom_id res chain seq x y z
N MET A 1 -17.49 60.17 7.27
CA MET A 1 -17.48 58.92 8.07
C MET A 1 -17.00 57.80 7.16
N CYS A 2 -15.69 57.64 7.02
CA CYS A 2 -15.08 56.57 6.23
C CYS A 2 -14.06 55.84 7.11
N GLY A 3 -14.00 54.53 6.97
CA GLY A 3 -12.77 53.79 7.26
C GLY A 3 -12.96 52.60 8.18
N GLY A 4 -12.91 51.40 7.61
CA GLY A 4 -12.88 50.15 8.37
C GLY A 4 -12.86 48.97 7.42
N LEU A 5 -11.79 48.86 6.62
CA LEU A 5 -11.57 47.84 5.62
C LEU A 5 -11.70 46.43 6.21
N CYS A 6 -12.52 45.59 5.56
CA CYS A 6 -12.41 44.14 5.64
C CYS A 6 -11.03 43.73 5.10
N PRO A 7 -10.22 42.91 5.79
CA PRO A 7 -9.01 42.38 5.19
C PRO A 7 -9.43 41.45 4.06
N ARG A 8 -9.09 41.81 2.82
CA ARG A 8 -9.04 40.85 1.71
C ARG A 8 -7.86 39.95 1.99
N ASP A 9 -8.11 38.69 2.33
CA ASP A 9 -7.10 37.63 2.29
C ASP A 9 -6.60 37.51 0.85
N SER A 10 -5.50 38.20 0.57
CA SER A 10 -4.74 38.00 -0.66
C SER A 10 -4.13 36.61 -0.58
N ILE A 11 -4.68 35.67 -1.35
CA ILE A 11 -4.05 34.38 -1.62
C ILE A 11 -2.73 34.68 -2.34
N VAL A 12 -1.65 34.80 -1.58
CA VAL A 12 -0.30 34.99 -2.12
C VAL A 12 0.10 33.66 -2.77
N VAL A 13 -0.12 33.57 -4.08
CA VAL A 13 0.31 32.43 -4.89
C VAL A 13 1.84 32.43 -4.98
N ASN A 14 2.48 31.61 -4.14
CA ASN A 14 3.93 31.47 -4.08
C ASN A 14 4.44 30.65 -5.29
N SER A 15 5.41 31.16 -6.05
CA SER A 15 5.98 30.48 -7.23
C SER A 15 6.64 29.14 -6.89
N ARG A 16 7.11 28.97 -5.65
CA ARG A 16 7.62 27.70 -5.13
C ARG A 16 6.53 26.63 -5.01
N LEU A 17 5.29 27.01 -4.65
CA LEU A 17 4.15 26.10 -4.60
C LEU A 17 3.80 25.61 -6.01
N PHE A 18 3.68 26.52 -6.99
CA PHE A 18 3.40 26.14 -8.38
C PHE A 18 4.46 25.21 -8.97
N ARG A 19 5.74 25.44 -8.68
CA ARG A 19 6.84 24.57 -9.14
C ARG A 19 6.80 23.20 -8.46
N SER A 20 6.49 23.15 -7.16
CA SER A 20 6.33 21.88 -6.42
C SER A 20 5.08 21.09 -6.83
N LEU A 21 3.96 21.77 -7.10
CA LEU A 21 2.73 21.16 -7.61
C LEU A 21 2.95 20.60 -9.02
N GLY A 22 3.65 21.34 -9.88
CA GLY A 22 4.03 20.89 -11.21
C GLY A 22 4.91 19.64 -11.17
N SER A 23 5.93 19.60 -10.29
CA SER A 23 6.83 18.44 -10.19
C SER A 23 6.11 17.20 -9.64
N VAL A 24 5.30 17.34 -8.59
CA VAL A 24 4.55 16.22 -8.00
C VAL A 24 3.50 15.71 -8.98
N SER A 25 2.80 16.60 -9.68
CA SER A 25 1.81 16.21 -10.70
C SER A 25 2.46 15.48 -11.88
N GLY A 26 3.63 15.94 -12.33
CA GLY A 26 4.43 15.27 -13.36
C GLY A 26 4.88 13.88 -12.94
N MET A 27 5.44 13.74 -11.73
CA MET A 27 5.82 12.44 -11.17
C MET A 27 4.62 11.50 -11.01
N THR A 28 3.46 12.04 -10.64
CA THR A 28 2.21 11.27 -10.52
C THR A 28 1.71 10.78 -11.88
N MET A 29 1.69 11.64 -12.90
CA MET A 29 1.29 11.26 -14.25
C MET A 29 2.22 10.20 -14.85
N PHE A 30 3.52 10.38 -14.65
CA PHE A 30 4.52 9.42 -15.10
C PHE A 30 4.32 8.05 -14.43
N SER A 31 4.08 8.03 -13.12
CA SER A 31 3.78 6.79 -12.38
C SER A 31 2.50 6.10 -12.88
N ARG A 32 1.47 6.87 -13.24
CA ARG A 32 0.24 6.33 -13.85
C ARG A 32 0.49 5.76 -15.23
N MET A 33 1.29 6.43 -16.06
CA MET A 33 1.65 5.95 -17.39
C MET A 33 2.43 4.64 -17.32
N LEU A 34 3.41 4.55 -16.41
CA LEU A 34 4.14 3.30 -16.15
C LEU A 34 3.22 2.19 -15.64
N GLY A 35 2.26 2.52 -14.75
CA GLY A 35 1.24 1.58 -14.30
C GLY A 35 0.36 1.06 -15.44
N TYR A 36 -0.05 1.94 -16.35
CA TYR A 36 -0.82 1.55 -17.54
C TYR A 36 0.01 0.68 -18.49
N LEU A 37 1.28 1.02 -18.71
CA LEU A 37 2.20 0.20 -19.51
C LEU A 37 2.39 -1.19 -18.90
N ARG A 38 2.49 -1.31 -17.57
CA ARG A 38 2.51 -2.60 -16.88
C ARG A 38 1.26 -3.41 -17.22
N ASP A 39 0.09 -2.81 -17.17
CA ASP A 39 -1.18 -3.50 -17.43
C ASP A 39 -1.28 -3.94 -18.90
N VAL A 40 -0.81 -3.11 -19.84
CA VAL A 40 -0.70 -3.47 -21.27
C VAL A 40 0.30 -4.60 -21.50
N VAL A 41 1.46 -4.57 -20.84
CA VAL A 41 2.47 -5.65 -20.95
C VAL A 41 1.92 -6.96 -20.38
N ILE A 42 1.24 -6.93 -19.23
CA ILE A 42 0.58 -8.12 -18.65
C ILE A 42 -0.46 -8.66 -19.64
N ALA A 43 -1.32 -7.81 -20.20
CA ALA A 43 -2.30 -8.23 -21.19
C ALA A 43 -1.66 -8.78 -22.49
N ALA A 44 -0.52 -8.24 -22.92
CA ALA A 44 0.20 -8.67 -24.11
C ALA A 44 0.97 -9.99 -23.91
N VAL A 45 1.57 -10.20 -22.72
CA VAL A 45 2.37 -11.39 -22.41
C VAL A 45 1.49 -12.59 -22.03
N PHE A 46 0.42 -12.36 -21.27
CA PHE A 46 -0.49 -13.43 -20.82
C PHE A 46 -1.72 -13.60 -21.73
N GLY A 47 -2.00 -12.64 -22.62
CA GLY A 47 -3.21 -12.60 -23.45
C GLY A 47 -4.48 -12.25 -22.65
N ALA A 48 -5.64 -12.21 -23.33
CA ALA A 48 -6.97 -12.14 -22.71
C ALA A 48 -7.37 -13.51 -22.09
N GLY A 49 -6.47 -14.11 -21.30
CA GLY A 49 -6.53 -15.52 -20.91
C GLY A 49 -6.62 -15.77 -19.40
N ALA A 50 -7.12 -16.96 -19.09
CA ALA A 50 -7.27 -17.60 -17.78
C ALA A 50 -6.12 -17.37 -16.76
N THR A 51 -4.88 -17.22 -17.23
CA THR A 51 -3.67 -17.00 -16.42
C THR A 51 -3.56 -15.59 -15.85
N THR A 52 -4.10 -14.59 -16.55
CA THR A 52 -4.10 -13.19 -16.09
C THR A 52 -5.01 -13.01 -14.87
N ASP A 53 -6.16 -13.69 -14.85
CA ASP A 53 -7.08 -13.68 -13.71
C ASP A 53 -6.46 -14.36 -12.48
N VAL A 54 -5.78 -15.49 -12.68
CA VAL A 54 -5.00 -16.18 -11.65
C VAL A 54 -3.96 -15.26 -11.01
N PHE A 55 -3.24 -14.49 -11.82
CA PHE A 55 -2.29 -13.50 -11.32
C PHE A 55 -3.01 -12.40 -10.50
N PHE A 56 -4.02 -11.74 -11.05
CA PHE A 56 -4.69 -10.66 -10.32
C PHE A 56 -5.34 -11.11 -9.01
N VAL A 57 -5.91 -12.32 -8.97
CA VAL A 57 -6.46 -12.93 -7.75
C VAL A 57 -5.36 -13.16 -6.71
N ALA A 58 -4.25 -13.81 -7.11
CA ALA A 58 -3.14 -14.09 -6.20
C ALA A 58 -2.53 -12.83 -5.60
N PHE A 59 -2.47 -11.75 -6.38
CA PHE A 59 -1.91 -10.47 -5.93
C PHE A 59 -2.91 -9.59 -5.16
N ARG A 60 -4.21 -9.90 -5.13
CA ARG A 60 -5.21 -9.04 -4.48
C ARG A 60 -5.00 -8.94 -2.97
N ILE A 61 -4.83 -10.07 -2.27
CA ILE A 61 -4.68 -10.10 -0.81
C ILE A 61 -3.38 -9.39 -0.37
N PRO A 62 -2.20 -9.71 -0.95
CA PRO A 62 -0.96 -9.03 -0.57
C PRO A 62 -1.01 -7.54 -0.86
N ASN A 63 -1.60 -7.12 -2.00
CA ASN A 63 -1.74 -5.71 -2.30
C ASN A 63 -2.64 -5.01 -1.29
N PHE A 64 -3.80 -5.57 -0.94
CA PHE A 64 -4.68 -4.94 0.04
C PHE A 64 -3.97 -4.63 1.37
N LEU A 65 -3.24 -5.61 1.91
CA LEU A 65 -2.46 -5.42 3.13
C LEU A 65 -1.33 -4.41 2.95
N ARG A 66 -0.62 -4.43 1.81
CA ARG A 66 0.37 -3.39 1.46
C ARG A 66 -0.25 -1.99 1.49
N ARG A 67 -1.48 -1.83 1.02
CA ARG A 67 -2.18 -0.53 1.05
C ARG A 67 -2.53 -0.12 2.49
N LEU A 68 -2.96 -1.06 3.32
CA LEU A 68 -3.26 -0.80 4.73
C LEU A 68 -2.01 -0.41 5.54
N PHE A 69 -0.91 -1.14 5.40
CA PHE A 69 0.27 -0.93 6.24
C PHE A 69 1.30 0.01 5.61
N GLY A 70 1.43 0.03 4.28
CA GLY A 70 2.48 0.77 3.56
C GLY A 70 2.01 2.02 2.79
N GLU A 71 0.75 2.12 2.35
CA GLU A 71 0.25 3.35 1.68
C GLU A 71 -0.20 4.45 2.66
N GLY A 72 0.15 4.30 3.95
CA GLY A 72 0.10 5.38 4.92
C GLY A 72 -1.10 5.39 5.87
N ALA A 73 -2.01 4.41 5.82
CA ALA A 73 -3.06 4.34 6.86
C ALA A 73 -2.46 4.11 8.25
N PHE A 74 -1.40 3.29 8.35
CA PHE A 74 -0.60 3.19 9.56
C PHE A 74 0.09 4.52 9.91
N SER A 75 0.77 5.17 8.95
CA SER A 75 1.48 6.43 9.17
C SER A 75 0.56 7.58 9.62
N GLN A 76 -0.68 7.63 9.14
CA GLN A 76 -1.68 8.62 9.55
C GLN A 76 -2.03 8.50 11.04
N ALA A 77 -2.07 7.28 11.58
CA ALA A 77 -2.32 7.04 13.00
C ALA A 77 -1.04 7.17 13.85
N PHE A 78 0.11 6.75 13.31
CA PHE A 78 1.38 6.72 14.04
C PHE A 78 2.07 8.09 14.15
N VAL A 79 2.04 8.90 13.09
CA VAL A 79 2.75 10.20 13.06
C VAL A 79 2.29 11.17 14.15
N PRO A 80 0.98 11.34 14.45
CA PRO A 80 0.54 12.17 15.57
C PRO A 80 1.05 11.69 16.92
N ILE A 81 1.03 10.36 17.15
CA ILE A 81 1.50 9.75 18.41
C ILE A 81 3.01 9.96 18.56
N LEU A 82 3.78 9.73 17.49
CA LEU A 82 5.21 9.98 17.48
C LEU A 82 5.53 11.46 17.72
N GLY A 83 4.72 12.38 17.17
CA GLY A 83 4.85 13.82 17.40
C GLY A 83 4.63 14.20 18.86
N ASP A 84 3.63 13.61 19.52
CA ASP A 84 3.37 13.82 20.95
C ASP A 84 4.53 13.34 21.83
N TYR A 85 5.06 12.14 21.53
CA TYR A 85 6.22 11.59 22.25
C TYR A 85 7.49 12.41 22.04
N GLN A 86 7.73 12.94 20.83
CA GLN A 86 8.88 13.81 20.58
C GLN A 86 8.82 15.12 21.37
N GLN A 87 7.62 15.65 21.61
CA GLN A 87 7.45 16.91 22.34
C GLN A 87 7.47 16.72 23.86
N ASN A 88 6.81 15.67 24.35
CA ASN A 88 6.57 15.50 25.78
C ASN A 88 7.55 14.54 26.47
N ARG A 89 8.14 13.57 25.74
CA ARG A 89 8.97 12.48 26.28
C ARG A 89 10.04 12.02 25.28
N PRO A 90 10.99 12.90 24.90
CA PRO A 90 11.97 12.60 23.84
C PRO A 90 12.83 11.37 24.13
N GLU A 91 13.11 11.08 25.40
CA GLU A 91 13.83 9.89 25.86
C GLU A 91 13.07 8.57 25.63
N GLU A 92 11.74 8.60 25.60
CA GLU A 92 10.89 7.41 25.38
C GLU A 92 10.64 7.12 23.89
N VAL A 93 10.95 8.07 22.99
CA VAL A 93 10.67 7.96 21.54
C VAL A 93 11.27 6.69 20.94
N LYS A 94 12.52 6.37 21.29
CA LYS A 94 13.18 5.16 20.79
C LYS A 94 12.46 3.89 21.24
N GLN A 95 12.05 3.84 22.52
CA GLN A 95 11.32 2.69 23.05
C GLN A 95 9.95 2.55 22.39
N LEU A 96 9.25 3.66 22.13
CA LEU A 96 7.99 3.64 21.39
C LEU A 96 8.18 3.03 20.00
N VAL A 97 9.17 3.52 19.24
CA VAL A 97 9.47 3.03 17.89
C VAL A 97 9.83 1.54 17.93
N ASP A 98 10.71 1.13 18.85
CA ASP A 98 11.13 -0.27 18.98
C ASP A 98 9.94 -1.20 19.30
N HIS A 99 9.05 -0.80 20.21
CA HIS A 99 7.86 -1.59 20.52
C HIS A 99 6.87 -1.65 19.35
N VAL A 100 6.63 -0.53 18.67
CA VAL A 100 5.68 -0.45 17.56
C VAL A 100 6.19 -1.25 16.35
N VAL A 101 7.45 -1.07 15.97
CA VAL A 101 8.08 -1.81 14.88
C VAL A 101 8.18 -3.29 15.24
N GLY A 102 8.56 -3.63 16.48
CA GLY A 102 8.63 -5.02 16.94
C GLY A 102 7.26 -5.71 16.94
N ALA A 103 6.21 -5.03 17.40
CA ALA A 103 4.84 -5.53 17.37
C ALA A 103 4.33 -5.70 15.93
N LEU A 104 4.59 -4.71 15.06
CA LEU A 104 4.23 -4.78 13.64
C LEU A 104 4.97 -5.93 12.94
N PHE A 105 6.27 -6.07 13.18
CA PHE A 105 7.07 -7.17 12.64
C PHE A 105 6.50 -8.53 13.04
N LEU A 106 6.25 -8.75 14.33
CA LEU A 106 5.71 -10.00 14.85
C LEU A 106 4.32 -10.30 14.26
N PHE A 107 3.46 -9.29 14.20
CA PHE A 107 2.14 -9.40 13.57
C PHE A 107 2.25 -9.80 12.09
N LEU A 108 3.11 -9.14 11.32
CA LEU A 108 3.29 -9.41 9.90
C LEU A 108 3.89 -10.79 9.64
N VAL A 109 4.85 -11.24 10.45
CA VAL A 109 5.39 -12.61 10.41
C VAL A 109 4.28 -13.62 10.63
N LEU A 110 3.47 -13.44 11.68
CA LEU A 110 2.38 -14.35 12.02
C LEU A 110 1.33 -14.42 10.91
N VAL A 111 0.86 -13.26 10.43
CA VAL A 111 -0.12 -13.19 9.33
C VAL A 111 0.45 -13.83 8.06
N THR A 112 1.71 -13.58 7.73
CA THR A 112 2.38 -14.18 6.56
C THR A 112 2.47 -15.69 6.69
N ALA A 113 2.93 -16.20 7.84
CA ALA A 113 3.04 -17.63 8.08
C ALA A 113 1.68 -18.33 7.96
N ILE A 114 0.65 -17.77 8.59
CA ILE A 114 -0.72 -18.29 8.50
C ILE A 114 -1.17 -18.26 7.04
N ALA A 115 -1.07 -17.11 6.36
CA ALA A 115 -1.55 -16.96 4.98
C ALA A 115 -0.87 -17.90 3.98
N VAL A 116 0.42 -18.21 4.15
CA VAL A 116 1.13 -19.20 3.31
C VAL A 116 0.56 -20.61 3.50
N VAL A 117 0.26 -20.99 4.75
CA VAL A 117 -0.33 -22.29 5.08
C VAL A 117 -1.75 -22.40 4.52
N ILE A 118 -2.59 -21.40 4.78
CA ILE A 118 -3.99 -21.37 4.34
C ILE A 118 -4.19 -20.79 2.93
N ALA A 119 -3.13 -20.55 2.17
CA ALA A 119 -3.16 -20.00 0.83
C ALA A 119 -4.21 -20.64 -0.10
N PRO A 120 -4.35 -21.99 -0.20
CA PRO A 120 -5.38 -22.58 -1.05
C PRO A 120 -6.81 -22.22 -0.61
N LEU A 121 -7.05 -22.08 0.69
CA LEU A 121 -8.35 -21.64 1.20
C LEU A 121 -8.59 -20.17 0.87
N LEU A 122 -7.58 -19.31 1.06
CA LEU A 122 -7.66 -17.88 0.77
C LEU A 122 -8.00 -17.63 -0.71
N VAL A 123 -7.44 -18.40 -1.63
CA VAL A 123 -7.78 -18.31 -3.05
C VAL A 123 -9.26 -18.62 -3.30
N LEU A 124 -9.83 -19.65 -2.66
CA LEU A 124 -11.24 -19.99 -2.81
C LEU A 124 -12.17 -18.92 -2.22
N VAL A 125 -11.76 -18.25 -1.15
CA VAL A 125 -12.52 -17.13 -0.56
C VAL A 125 -12.54 -15.93 -1.50
N VAL A 126 -11.42 -15.63 -2.16
CA VAL A 126 -11.30 -14.45 -3.05
C VAL A 126 -11.86 -14.73 -4.45
N ALA A 127 -11.71 -15.96 -4.94
CA ALA A 127 -12.13 -16.41 -6.25
C ALA A 127 -12.76 -17.81 -6.16
N PRO A 128 -14.03 -17.91 -5.69
CA PRO A 128 -14.72 -19.19 -5.56
C PRO A 128 -14.89 -19.89 -6.92
N GLY A 129 -14.91 -19.13 -8.03
CA GLY A 129 -14.95 -19.69 -9.39
C GLY A 129 -13.74 -20.54 -9.77
N PHE A 130 -12.65 -20.52 -8.99
CA PHE A 130 -11.52 -21.44 -9.21
C PHE A 130 -11.73 -22.82 -8.60
N ALA A 131 -12.81 -23.04 -7.82
CA ALA A 131 -13.14 -24.35 -7.27
C ALA A 131 -13.36 -25.40 -8.38
N ASP A 132 -13.97 -24.99 -9.49
CA ASP A 132 -14.26 -25.85 -10.64
C ASP A 132 -13.05 -26.01 -11.60
N GLU A 133 -11.95 -25.29 -11.35
CA GLU A 133 -10.75 -25.28 -12.20
C GLU A 133 -9.47 -25.56 -11.38
N PRO A 134 -9.15 -26.85 -11.12
CA PRO A 134 -8.06 -27.24 -10.21
C PRO A 134 -6.68 -26.68 -10.58
N GLN A 135 -6.40 -26.54 -11.89
CA GLN A 135 -5.14 -25.98 -12.39
C GLN A 135 -4.99 -24.49 -12.03
N LYS A 136 -6.06 -23.70 -12.15
CA LYS A 136 -6.07 -22.28 -11.76
C LYS A 136 -5.92 -22.10 -10.26
N HIS A 137 -6.63 -22.92 -9.49
CA HIS A 137 -6.55 -22.91 -8.03
C HIS A 137 -5.13 -23.21 -7.53
N GLN A 138 -4.47 -24.23 -8.09
CA GLN A 138 -3.11 -24.58 -7.72
C GLN A 138 -2.10 -23.47 -8.06
N LEU A 139 -2.20 -22.89 -9.27
CA LEU A 139 -1.33 -21.78 -9.69
C LEU A 139 -1.52 -20.53 -8.84
N ALA A 140 -2.78 -20.12 -8.59
CA ALA A 140 -3.09 -18.97 -7.73
C ALA A 140 -2.55 -19.17 -6.31
N SER A 141 -2.68 -20.39 -5.77
CA SER A 141 -2.18 -20.72 -4.43
C SER A 141 -0.66 -20.63 -4.35
N GLN A 142 0.05 -21.13 -5.35
CA GLN A 142 1.51 -21.05 -5.43
C GLN A 142 1.98 -19.59 -5.54
N LEU A 143 1.35 -18.81 -6.43
CA LEU A 143 1.66 -17.38 -6.58
C LEU A 143 1.39 -16.61 -5.30
N LEU A 144 0.28 -16.88 -4.61
CA LEU A 144 -0.03 -16.26 -3.33
C LEU A 144 1.05 -16.58 -2.28
N ARG A 145 1.50 -17.84 -2.18
CA ARG A 145 2.58 -18.24 -1.25
C ARG A 145 3.90 -17.54 -1.53
N ILE A 146 4.24 -17.33 -2.80
CA ILE A 146 5.48 -16.66 -3.20
C ILE A 146 5.41 -15.15 -2.93
N THR A 147 4.25 -14.53 -3.14
CA THR A 147 4.08 -13.08 -3.09
C THR A 147 3.76 -12.56 -1.69
N PHE A 148 3.23 -13.39 -0.80
CA PHE A 148 2.89 -12.97 0.56
C PHE A 148 4.11 -12.51 1.39
N PRO A 149 5.26 -13.22 1.39
CA PRO A 149 6.44 -12.81 2.15
C PRO A 149 6.99 -11.43 1.78
N TYR A 150 6.78 -10.97 0.55
CA TYR A 150 7.18 -9.63 0.10
C TYR A 150 6.50 -8.51 0.93
N LEU A 151 5.29 -8.76 1.45
CA LEU A 151 4.53 -7.83 2.29
C LEU A 151 5.31 -7.41 3.54
N LEU A 152 6.06 -8.34 4.13
CA LEU A 152 6.84 -8.13 5.34
C LEU A 152 7.91 -7.06 5.11
N PHE A 153 8.60 -7.13 3.96
CA PHE A 153 9.65 -6.17 3.60
C PHE A 153 9.09 -4.78 3.29
N ILE A 154 8.02 -4.69 2.50
CA ILE A 154 7.46 -3.39 2.10
C ILE A 154 6.76 -2.65 3.25
N SER A 155 6.29 -3.36 4.27
CA SER A 155 5.59 -2.73 5.41
C SER A 155 6.55 -2.26 6.52
N LEU A 156 7.83 -2.67 6.47
CA LEU A 156 8.89 -2.28 7.42
C LEU A 156 9.87 -1.25 6.85
N THR A 157 9.56 -0.69 5.67
CA THR A 157 10.36 0.36 5.04
C THR A 157 9.86 1.73 5.49
#